data_AF-A0A2V2ZPX4-F1
#
_entry.id   AF-A0A2V2ZPX4-F1
#
_cell.length_a   1.000
_cell.length_b   1.000
_cell.length_c   1.000
_cell.angle_alpha   90.00
_cell.angle_beta   90.00
_cell.angle_gamma   90.00
#
_symmetry.space_group_name_H-M   'P 1'
#
loop_
_entity.id
_entity.type
_entity.pdbx_description
1 polymer ?
#
loop_
_entity_poly.entity_id
_entity_poly.type
_entity_poly.pdbx_seq_one_letter_code
_entity_poly.pdbx_strand_id
1 'polypeptide(L)'
;MEVPTLDKVTLNYEQLRAFTEWGVATARKKNPMAKKKHLESMGMQDVEVVGKGTRATFTFTIPPGFWRMVLIPSMDYREWGVDYINILIEDGDILNTSDGILVLFATEIYETLAKKHQVDKETVKTTCTRLRGYLLKRDYIRNGGPQDLKSHRVKRKTEWGWQKGPNAVMYDTRARKVWKDFFHRQNDLYRTYNPQAEKAPAYIYAQEARELYQKNMTFFLQVDYYRVAKRTITNDNLLADINYARSTFLETLDMGIVRKEIAKRQEEYMAEKERRDSAHKRYLEEIKTQMPSRDERKAIRDELKKIASSTSFQQRNMTQAQREELDRVMEEILDRTIEEVKALDGEE
;
A
#
# COMPACT_ATOMS: atom_id res chain seq x y z
N MET A 1 21.73 -5.31 -34.48
CA MET A 1 20.92 -6.54 -34.67
C MET A 1 19.50 -6.17 -34.35
N GLU A 2 18.63 -6.15 -35.36
CA GLU A 2 17.20 -5.88 -35.19
C GLU A 2 16.59 -7.05 -34.41
N VAL A 3 16.04 -6.76 -33.24
CA VAL A 3 15.24 -7.74 -32.48
C VAL A 3 13.99 -8.02 -33.32
N PRO A 4 13.66 -9.28 -33.65
CA PRO A 4 12.47 -9.56 -34.43
C PRO A 4 11.24 -8.98 -33.71
N THR A 5 10.42 -8.25 -34.46
CA THR A 5 9.09 -7.79 -34.06
C THR A 5 8.18 -8.99 -33.75
N LEU A 6 8.32 -9.54 -32.55
CA LEU A 6 7.71 -10.80 -32.08
C LEU A 6 6.23 -10.67 -31.66
N ASP A 7 5.61 -9.50 -31.83
CA ASP A 7 4.25 -9.25 -31.34
C ASP A 7 3.18 -9.30 -32.45
N LYS A 8 3.55 -9.62 -33.71
CA LYS A 8 2.57 -9.89 -34.79
C LYS A 8 2.17 -11.37 -34.79
N VAL A 9 0.88 -11.63 -34.64
CA VAL A 9 0.33 -12.96 -34.43
C VAL A 9 -0.77 -13.25 -35.44
N THR A 10 -0.80 -14.47 -35.98
CA THR A 10 -1.88 -14.96 -36.84
C THR A 10 -2.61 -16.11 -36.15
N LEU A 11 -3.91 -15.92 -35.89
CA LEU A 11 -4.78 -16.91 -35.27
C LEU A 11 -5.77 -17.49 -36.29
N ASN A 12 -5.96 -18.80 -36.25
CA ASN A 12 -7.10 -19.44 -36.89
C ASN A 12 -8.39 -19.24 -36.06
N TYR A 13 -9.53 -19.74 -36.55
CA TYR A 13 -10.82 -19.57 -35.87
C TYR A 13 -10.87 -20.13 -34.44
N GLU A 14 -10.28 -21.31 -34.20
CA GLU A 14 -10.30 -21.96 -32.89
C GLU A 14 -9.38 -21.23 -31.90
N GLN A 15 -8.19 -20.80 -32.37
CA GLN A 15 -7.27 -20.00 -31.58
C GLN A 15 -7.84 -18.61 -31.26
N LEU A 16 -8.49 -17.95 -32.22
CA LEU A 16 -9.19 -16.69 -31.98
C LEU A 16 -10.26 -16.87 -30.89
N ARG A 17 -11.04 -17.96 -30.96
CA ARG A 17 -12.07 -18.25 -29.95
C ARG A 17 -11.45 -18.36 -28.56
N ALA A 18 -10.33 -19.07 -28.43
CA ALA A 18 -9.60 -19.19 -27.16
C ALA A 18 -9.06 -17.83 -26.69
N PHE A 19 -8.51 -17.03 -27.61
CA PHE A 19 -8.02 -15.68 -27.35
C PHE A 19 -9.11 -14.76 -26.77
N THR A 20 -10.28 -14.73 -27.40
CA THR A 20 -11.39 -13.83 -27.06
C THR A 20 -12.36 -14.38 -26.00
N GLU A 21 -12.12 -15.57 -25.46
CA GLU A 21 -13.03 -16.28 -24.53
C GLU A 21 -14.46 -16.50 -25.05
N TRP A 22 -14.63 -16.56 -26.38
CA TRP A 22 -15.98 -16.74 -26.90
C TRP A 22 -16.44 -18.19 -26.76
N GLY A 23 -17.65 -18.39 -26.24
CA GLY A 23 -18.35 -19.65 -26.43
C GLY A 23 -18.55 -19.97 -27.92
N VAL A 24 -18.62 -21.26 -28.25
CA VAL A 24 -18.76 -21.74 -29.65
C VAL A 24 -19.93 -21.06 -30.38
N ALA A 25 -21.08 -20.92 -29.71
CA ALA A 25 -22.26 -20.28 -30.28
C ALA A 25 -22.03 -18.80 -30.60
N THR A 26 -21.37 -18.06 -29.71
CA THR A 26 -21.07 -16.63 -29.87
C THR A 26 -20.07 -16.41 -31.01
N ALA A 27 -19.01 -17.21 -31.06
CA ALA A 27 -17.98 -17.11 -32.10
C ALA A 27 -18.53 -17.39 -33.51
N ARG A 28 -19.49 -18.33 -33.64
CA ARG A 28 -20.15 -18.66 -34.91
C ARG A 28 -21.06 -17.54 -35.41
N LYS A 29 -21.79 -16.87 -34.51
CA LYS A 29 -22.74 -15.79 -34.85
C LYS A 29 -22.06 -14.49 -35.29
N LYS A 30 -20.83 -14.22 -34.84
CA LYS A 30 -20.10 -13.00 -35.22
C LYS A 30 -19.50 -13.10 -36.62
N ASN A 31 -19.83 -12.15 -37.50
CA ASN A 31 -19.19 -12.04 -38.80
C ASN A 31 -17.73 -11.56 -38.69
N PRO A 32 -16.89 -11.70 -39.74
CA PRO A 32 -15.47 -11.31 -39.69
C PRO A 32 -15.22 -9.86 -39.24
N MET A 33 -16.06 -8.90 -39.64
CA MET A 33 -15.92 -7.50 -39.22
C MET A 33 -16.23 -7.27 -37.74
N ALA A 34 -17.23 -7.95 -37.20
CA ALA A 34 -17.51 -7.91 -35.76
C ALA A 34 -16.37 -8.55 -34.94
N LYS A 35 -15.67 -9.54 -35.53
CA LYS A 35 -14.49 -10.13 -34.92
C LYS A 35 -13.30 -9.18 -34.91
N LYS A 36 -13.03 -8.52 -36.04
CA LYS A 36 -12.03 -7.46 -36.15
C LYS A 36 -12.26 -6.35 -35.12
N LYS A 37 -13.48 -5.80 -35.06
CA LYS A 37 -13.84 -4.74 -34.08
C LYS A 37 -13.63 -5.16 -32.63
N HIS A 38 -13.81 -6.46 -32.33
CA HIS A 38 -13.57 -6.94 -30.99
C HIS A 38 -12.07 -6.99 -30.65
N LEU A 39 -11.24 -7.49 -31.56
CA LEU A 39 -9.77 -7.46 -31.39
C LEU A 39 -9.26 -6.03 -31.22
N GLU A 40 -9.77 -5.09 -32.02
CA GLU A 40 -9.47 -3.66 -31.88
C GLU A 40 -9.93 -3.12 -30.50
N SER A 41 -11.11 -3.52 -30.01
CA SER A 41 -11.59 -3.14 -28.67
C SER A 41 -10.75 -3.72 -27.53
N MET A 42 -10.07 -4.85 -27.77
CA MET A 42 -9.10 -5.44 -26.85
C MET A 42 -7.71 -4.78 -26.94
N GLY A 43 -7.54 -3.77 -27.80
CA GLY A 43 -6.29 -3.02 -27.99
C GLY A 43 -5.38 -3.56 -29.08
N MET A 44 -5.78 -4.60 -29.84
CA MET A 44 -4.96 -5.14 -30.92
C MET A 44 -4.83 -4.14 -32.07
N GLN A 45 -3.64 -4.05 -32.65
CA GLN A 45 -3.30 -3.13 -33.74
C GLN A 45 -3.21 -3.89 -35.08
N ASP A 46 -3.30 -3.18 -36.20
CA ASP A 46 -3.11 -3.72 -37.56
C ASP A 46 -3.93 -4.99 -37.86
N VAL A 47 -5.20 -5.01 -37.45
CA VAL A 47 -6.04 -6.21 -37.55
C VAL A 47 -6.44 -6.47 -39.01
N GLU A 48 -5.92 -7.56 -39.56
CA GLU A 48 -6.21 -8.08 -40.89
C GLU A 48 -7.01 -9.39 -40.79
N VAL A 49 -7.98 -9.56 -41.69
CA VAL A 49 -8.80 -10.77 -41.77
C VAL A 49 -8.79 -11.31 -43.18
N VAL A 50 -8.37 -12.56 -43.33
CA VAL A 50 -8.31 -13.25 -44.62
C VAL A 50 -9.24 -14.46 -44.59
N GLY A 51 -10.04 -14.64 -45.64
CA GLY A 51 -10.99 -15.76 -45.76
C GLY A 51 -12.38 -15.49 -45.16
N LYS A 52 -13.18 -16.55 -45.01
CA LYS A 52 -14.59 -16.48 -44.54
C LYS A 52 -14.93 -17.63 -43.59
N GLY A 53 -15.88 -17.39 -42.69
CA GLY A 53 -16.42 -18.41 -41.77
C GLY A 53 -15.36 -18.96 -40.81
N THR A 54 -15.34 -20.28 -40.63
CA THR A 54 -14.35 -20.99 -39.78
C THR A 54 -12.98 -21.15 -40.43
N ARG A 55 -12.86 -20.84 -41.73
CA ARG A 55 -11.59 -20.86 -42.47
C ARG A 55 -10.88 -19.50 -42.48
N ALA A 56 -11.44 -18.51 -41.78
CA ALA A 56 -10.82 -17.20 -41.69
C ALA A 56 -9.60 -17.23 -40.75
N THR A 57 -8.55 -16.50 -41.12
CA THR A 57 -7.40 -16.21 -40.28
C THR A 57 -7.39 -14.73 -39.89
N PHE A 58 -6.89 -14.46 -38.68
CA PHE A 58 -6.88 -13.14 -38.07
C PHE A 58 -5.45 -12.81 -37.71
N THR A 59 -4.87 -11.83 -38.40
CA THR A 59 -3.51 -11.37 -38.15
C THR A 59 -3.57 -10.01 -37.48
N PHE A 60 -2.83 -9.82 -36.39
CA PHE A 60 -2.82 -8.56 -35.64
C PHE A 60 -1.52 -8.39 -34.86
N THR A 61 -1.23 -7.16 -34.49
CA THR A 61 -0.10 -6.78 -33.62
C THR A 61 -0.60 -6.62 -32.19
N ILE A 62 0.03 -7.29 -31.24
CA ILE A 62 -0.24 -7.16 -29.80
C ILE A 62 0.44 -5.88 -29.30
N PRO A 63 -0.27 -4.94 -28.66
CA PRO A 63 0.32 -3.69 -28.23
C PRO A 63 1.34 -3.93 -27.09
N PRO A 64 2.42 -3.12 -27.03
CA PRO A 64 3.37 -3.16 -25.92
C PRO A 64 2.65 -3.01 -24.57
N GLY A 65 2.79 -4.01 -23.71
CA GLY A 65 2.20 -3.99 -22.37
C GLY A 65 0.84 -4.68 -22.22
N PHE A 66 0.25 -5.24 -23.29
CA PHE A 66 -0.97 -6.07 -23.22
C PHE A 66 -0.92 -7.10 -22.07
N TRP A 67 0.23 -7.78 -21.93
CA TRP A 67 0.49 -8.83 -20.94
C TRP A 67 0.33 -8.37 -19.49
N ARG A 68 0.47 -7.07 -19.19
CA ARG A 68 0.23 -6.52 -17.85
C ARG A 68 -1.24 -6.53 -17.48
N MET A 69 -2.11 -6.34 -18.46
CA MET A 69 -3.56 -6.30 -18.27
C MET A 69 -4.19 -7.68 -18.27
N VAL A 70 -3.55 -8.67 -18.92
CA VAL A 70 -4.07 -10.03 -19.08
C VAL A 70 -4.24 -10.77 -17.75
N LEU A 71 -3.52 -10.36 -16.71
CA LEU A 71 -3.62 -10.91 -15.36
C LEU A 71 -4.96 -10.60 -14.67
N ILE A 72 -5.76 -9.70 -15.24
CA ILE A 72 -6.96 -9.13 -14.64
C ILE A 72 -8.15 -9.45 -15.56
N PRO A 73 -8.82 -10.60 -15.34
CA PRO A 73 -9.77 -11.16 -16.31
C PRO A 73 -10.96 -10.26 -16.64
N SER A 74 -11.33 -9.34 -15.74
CA SER A 74 -12.51 -8.49 -15.87
C SER A 74 -12.24 -7.11 -16.48
N MET A 75 -11.01 -6.85 -16.94
CA MET A 75 -10.62 -5.52 -17.43
C MET A 75 -10.18 -5.54 -18.89
N ASP A 76 -10.77 -4.63 -19.67
CA ASP A 76 -10.29 -4.33 -21.01
C ASP A 76 -8.90 -3.68 -20.96
N TYR A 77 -8.16 -3.81 -22.05
CA TYR A 77 -6.90 -3.11 -22.24
C TYR A 77 -7.10 -1.60 -22.18
N ARG A 78 -6.27 -0.93 -21.36
CA ARG A 78 -6.20 0.53 -21.24
C ARG A 78 -4.74 0.93 -21.08
N GLU A 79 -4.26 1.85 -21.91
CA GLU A 79 -2.86 2.29 -21.90
C GLU A 79 -2.45 2.90 -20.55
N TRP A 80 -3.31 3.73 -19.94
CA TRP A 80 -3.07 4.24 -18.59
C TRP A 80 -3.09 3.16 -17.51
N GLY A 81 -3.78 2.03 -17.75
CA GLY A 81 -3.73 0.86 -16.88
C GLY A 81 -2.39 0.13 -16.95
N VAL A 82 -1.85 -0.01 -18.16
CA VAL A 82 -0.50 -0.54 -18.41
C VAL A 82 0.55 0.31 -17.70
N ASP A 83 0.49 1.63 -17.89
CA ASP A 83 1.42 2.56 -17.25
C ASP A 83 1.30 2.56 -15.73
N TYR A 84 0.09 2.41 -15.20
CA TYR A 84 -0.09 2.25 -13.76
C TYR A 84 0.60 0.99 -13.23
N ILE A 85 0.54 -0.14 -13.95
CA ILE A 85 1.28 -1.35 -13.57
C ILE A 85 2.80 -1.15 -13.69
N ASN A 86 3.27 -0.42 -14.72
CA ASN A 86 4.69 -0.05 -14.81
C ASN A 86 5.15 0.76 -13.60
N ILE A 87 4.38 1.78 -13.20
CA ILE A 87 4.64 2.58 -11.99
C ILE A 87 4.78 1.68 -10.75
N LEU A 88 3.97 0.62 -10.64
CA LEU A 88 4.06 -0.31 -9.51
C LEU A 88 5.29 -1.23 -9.57
N ILE A 89 5.69 -1.66 -10.78
CA ILE A 89 6.84 -2.56 -10.97
C ILE A 89 8.17 -1.81 -10.83
N GLU A 90 8.25 -0.59 -11.35
CA GLU A 90 9.47 0.23 -11.45
C GLU A 90 9.68 1.14 -10.24
N ASP A 91 8.92 0.93 -9.15
CA ASP A 91 8.91 1.82 -7.96
C ASP A 91 8.59 3.29 -8.28
N GLY A 92 7.93 3.54 -9.42
CA GLY A 92 7.59 4.87 -9.92
C GLY A 92 6.54 5.62 -9.08
N ASP A 93 6.07 5.02 -7.98
CA ASP A 93 5.35 5.75 -6.93
C ASP A 93 6.30 6.52 -6.00
N ILE A 94 7.61 6.52 -6.28
CA ILE A 94 8.64 7.30 -5.60
C ILE A 94 9.19 8.41 -6.50
N LEU A 95 9.40 9.60 -5.92
CA LEU A 95 10.01 10.75 -6.56
C LEU A 95 11.17 11.28 -5.72
N ASN A 96 12.33 11.49 -6.34
CA ASN A 96 13.44 12.22 -5.72
C ASN A 96 13.19 13.73 -5.82
N THR A 97 13.24 14.42 -4.69
CA THR A 97 13.08 15.87 -4.59
C THR A 97 14.25 16.49 -3.85
N SER A 98 14.35 17.82 -3.85
CA SER A 98 15.32 18.56 -3.02
C SER A 98 15.21 18.19 -1.53
N ASP A 99 14.01 17.80 -1.09
CA ASP A 99 13.70 17.45 0.30
C ASP A 99 13.84 15.93 0.56
N GLY A 100 14.45 15.18 -0.37
CA GLY A 100 14.67 13.74 -0.31
C GLY A 100 13.64 12.90 -1.10
N ILE A 101 13.52 11.63 -0.72
CA ILE A 101 12.69 10.63 -1.39
C ILE A 101 11.23 10.74 -0.93
N LEU A 102 10.31 11.01 -1.86
CA LEU A 102 8.87 11.12 -1.58
C LEU A 102 8.08 10.00 -2.25
N VAL A 103 7.23 9.31 -1.47
CA VAL A 103 6.16 8.44 -1.96
C VAL A 103 4.96 9.28 -2.38
N LEU A 104 4.53 9.10 -3.62
CA LEU A 104 3.37 9.75 -4.23
C LEU A 104 2.07 9.19 -3.66
N PHE A 105 1.08 10.08 -3.51
CA PHE A 105 -0.29 9.67 -3.23
C PHE A 105 -0.95 9.17 -4.51
N ALA A 106 -1.88 8.22 -4.36
CA ALA A 106 -2.65 7.68 -5.48
C ALA A 106 -3.28 8.79 -6.36
N THR A 107 -3.75 9.88 -5.75
CA THR A 107 -4.31 11.02 -6.48
C THR A 107 -3.33 11.71 -7.42
N GLU A 108 -2.05 11.79 -7.05
CA GLU A 108 -1.00 12.40 -7.88
C GLU A 108 -0.61 11.48 -9.03
N ILE A 109 -0.58 10.17 -8.78
CA ILE A 109 -0.39 9.16 -9.83
C ILE A 109 -1.54 9.28 -10.84
N TYR A 110 -2.78 9.39 -10.37
CA TYR A 110 -3.95 9.53 -11.25
C TYR A 110 -3.90 10.82 -12.08
N GLU A 111 -3.51 11.95 -11.48
CA GLU A 111 -3.34 13.22 -12.19
C GLU A 111 -2.25 13.15 -13.26
N THR A 112 -1.11 12.51 -12.93
CA THR A 112 0.00 12.31 -13.86
C THR A 112 -0.42 11.47 -15.06
N LEU A 113 -1.11 10.36 -14.81
CA LEU A 113 -1.62 9.48 -15.84
C LEU A 113 -2.72 10.14 -16.68
N ALA A 114 -3.65 10.86 -16.04
CA ALA A 114 -4.71 11.62 -16.72
C ALA A 114 -4.13 12.66 -17.68
N LYS A 115 -3.10 13.40 -17.25
CA LYS A 115 -2.39 14.37 -18.09
C LYS A 115 -1.64 13.70 -19.24
N LYS A 116 -0.91 12.60 -18.97
CA LYS A 116 -0.13 11.87 -19.99
C LYS A 116 -1.01 11.33 -21.11
N HIS A 117 -2.17 10.76 -20.75
CA HIS A 117 -3.07 10.10 -21.68
C HIS A 117 -4.20 11.00 -22.22
N GLN A 118 -4.27 12.25 -21.74
CA GLN A 118 -5.36 13.19 -22.08
C GLN A 118 -6.75 12.62 -21.79
N VAL A 119 -6.88 11.93 -20.65
CA VAL A 119 -8.12 11.30 -20.18
C VAL A 119 -8.57 11.97 -18.88
N ASP A 120 -9.88 12.02 -18.65
CA ASP A 120 -10.43 12.49 -17.39
C ASP A 120 -9.88 11.72 -16.17
N LYS A 121 -9.60 12.46 -15.09
CA LYS A 121 -9.01 11.94 -13.86
C LYS A 121 -9.88 10.87 -13.19
N GLU A 122 -11.21 11.00 -13.22
CA GLU A 122 -12.12 10.04 -12.59
C GLU A 122 -12.13 8.71 -13.36
N THR A 123 -11.99 8.76 -14.68
CA THR A 123 -11.81 7.56 -15.52
C THR A 123 -10.51 6.82 -15.15
N VAL A 124 -9.38 7.53 -15.09
CA VAL A 124 -8.09 6.96 -14.68
C VAL A 124 -8.17 6.38 -13.27
N LYS A 125 -8.71 7.14 -12.31
CA LYS A 125 -8.93 6.70 -10.93
C LYS A 125 -9.73 5.40 -10.86
N THR A 126 -10.81 5.30 -11.64
CA THR A 126 -11.64 4.09 -11.68
C THR A 126 -10.84 2.88 -12.16
N THR A 127 -10.08 3.03 -13.24
CA THR A 127 -9.20 1.96 -13.75
C THR A 127 -8.14 1.58 -12.72
N CYS A 128 -7.34 2.53 -12.24
CA CYS A 128 -6.26 2.27 -11.29
C CYS A 128 -6.77 1.67 -9.96
N THR A 129 -7.94 2.09 -9.48
CA THR A 129 -8.54 1.55 -8.26
C THR A 129 -8.94 0.08 -8.44
N ARG A 130 -9.55 -0.28 -9.58
CA ARG A 130 -9.88 -1.67 -9.90
C ARG A 130 -8.62 -2.54 -10.03
N LEU A 131 -7.62 -2.05 -10.76
CA LEU A 131 -6.31 -2.70 -10.90
C LEU A 131 -5.68 -2.95 -9.52
N ARG A 132 -5.53 -1.89 -8.71
CA ARG A 132 -4.94 -1.98 -7.37
C ARG A 132 -5.69 -2.95 -6.48
N GLY A 133 -7.03 -2.88 -6.48
CA GLY A 133 -7.88 -3.77 -5.71
C GLY A 133 -7.68 -5.24 -6.09
N TYR A 134 -7.59 -5.54 -7.38
CA TYR A 134 -7.33 -6.89 -7.88
C TYR A 134 -5.94 -7.38 -7.48
N LEU A 135 -4.90 -6.57 -7.72
CA LEU A 135 -3.51 -6.93 -7.42
C LEU A 135 -3.30 -7.16 -5.92
N LEU A 136 -3.89 -6.33 -5.05
CA LEU A 136 -3.90 -6.55 -3.59
C LEU A 136 -4.64 -7.83 -3.21
N LYS A 137 -5.78 -8.08 -3.86
CA LYS A 137 -6.59 -9.27 -3.60
C LYS A 137 -5.80 -10.54 -3.94
N ARG A 138 -5.00 -10.54 -4.99
CA ARG A 138 -4.19 -11.69 -5.45
C ARG A 138 -2.76 -11.75 -4.91
N ASP A 139 -2.44 -10.90 -3.93
CA ASP A 139 -1.10 -10.84 -3.31
C ASP A 139 0.05 -10.53 -4.28
N TYR A 140 -0.26 -9.88 -5.42
CA TYR A 140 0.73 -9.38 -6.37
C TYR A 140 1.39 -8.09 -5.88
N ILE A 141 0.69 -7.31 -5.06
CA ILE A 141 1.23 -6.11 -4.42
C ILE A 141 0.84 -6.08 -2.95
N ARG A 142 1.64 -5.38 -2.14
CA ARG A 142 1.37 -5.10 -0.73
C ARG A 142 1.66 -3.62 -0.42
N ASN A 143 1.04 -3.09 0.63
CA ASN A 143 1.31 -1.73 1.10
C ASN A 143 2.32 -1.79 2.25
N GLY A 144 3.48 -1.15 2.08
CA GLY A 144 4.55 -1.17 3.08
C GLY A 144 5.38 -2.46 3.08
N GLY A 145 6.53 -2.40 3.74
CA GLY A 145 7.49 -3.51 3.85
C GLY A 145 8.64 -3.20 4.80
N PRO A 146 9.72 -4.00 4.82
CA PRO A 146 10.73 -3.98 5.88
C PRO A 146 11.40 -2.62 6.11
N GLN A 147 11.52 -1.78 5.08
CA GLN A 147 12.07 -0.41 5.20
C GLN A 147 11.00 0.69 5.30
N ASP A 148 9.72 0.34 5.18
CA ASP A 148 8.51 1.15 5.39
C ASP A 148 8.63 2.63 4.98
N LEU A 149 9.22 2.88 3.80
CA LEU A 149 9.27 4.20 3.18
C LEU A 149 7.85 4.74 3.03
N LYS A 150 7.67 5.95 3.56
CA LYS A 150 6.39 6.63 3.64
C LYS A 150 6.58 8.12 3.48
N SER A 151 5.57 8.79 2.97
CA SER A 151 5.54 10.24 2.92
C SER A 151 4.39 10.80 3.71
N HIS A 152 4.72 11.84 4.46
CA HIS A 152 3.84 12.53 5.38
C HIS A 152 3.38 13.84 4.76
N ARG A 153 2.11 14.18 4.94
CA ARG A 153 1.57 15.48 4.55
C ARG A 153 0.66 16.02 5.62
N VAL A 154 0.80 17.32 5.89
CA VAL A 154 -0.06 18.04 6.82
C VAL A 154 -0.73 19.22 6.11
N LYS A 155 -1.97 19.51 6.46
CA LYS A 155 -2.65 20.75 6.07
C LYS A 155 -3.00 21.50 7.34
N ARG A 156 -2.57 22.76 7.45
CA ARG A 156 -2.83 23.61 8.64
C ARG A 156 -4.09 24.45 8.44
N LYS A 157 -4.69 24.89 9.55
CA LYS A 157 -5.91 25.73 9.59
C LYS A 157 -5.80 27.02 8.80
N THR A 158 -4.65 27.66 8.91
CA THR A 158 -4.42 29.02 8.41
C THR A 158 -3.64 29.05 7.11
N GLU A 159 -3.25 27.90 6.57
CA GLU A 159 -2.42 27.83 5.37
C GLU A 159 -3.15 27.14 4.21
N TRP A 160 -2.98 27.72 3.03
CA TRP A 160 -3.51 27.17 1.79
C TRP A 160 -2.53 26.17 1.19
N GLY A 161 -2.70 24.88 1.50
CA GLY A 161 -1.97 23.81 0.83
C GLY A 161 -1.58 22.64 1.74
N TRP A 162 -1.10 21.57 1.12
CA TRP A 162 -0.45 20.46 1.85
C TRP A 162 1.03 20.76 2.01
N GLN A 163 1.50 20.87 3.25
CA GLN A 163 2.93 20.88 3.54
C GLN A 163 3.49 19.45 3.43
N LYS A 164 4.72 19.35 2.92
CA LYS A 164 5.47 18.11 2.68
C LYS A 164 6.83 18.18 3.42
N GLY A 165 7.65 17.15 3.28
CA GLY A 165 9.05 17.18 3.71
C GLY A 165 9.23 17.35 5.23
N PRO A 166 10.31 18.03 5.68
CA PRO A 166 10.70 18.12 7.08
C PRO A 166 9.60 18.62 8.02
N ASN A 167 8.75 19.54 7.57
CA ASN A 167 7.64 20.05 8.39
C ASN A 167 6.63 18.94 8.72
N ALA A 168 6.19 18.17 7.73
CA ALA A 168 5.24 17.08 7.96
C ALA A 168 5.86 15.94 8.81
N VAL A 169 7.17 15.70 8.65
CA VAL A 169 7.93 14.75 9.46
C VAL A 169 8.05 15.25 10.90
N MET A 170 8.36 16.53 11.12
CA MET A 170 8.43 17.14 12.45
C MET A 170 7.10 16.97 13.20
N TYR A 171 5.97 17.22 12.54
CA TYR A 171 4.66 16.98 13.12
C TYR A 171 4.47 15.50 13.49
N ASP A 172 4.72 14.54 12.58
CA ASP A 172 4.65 13.11 12.90
C ASP A 172 5.56 12.73 14.09
N THR A 173 6.79 13.24 14.11
CA THR A 173 7.76 13.02 15.20
C THR A 173 7.25 13.56 16.53
N ARG A 174 6.63 14.75 16.56
CA ARG A 174 6.00 15.31 17.77
C ARG A 174 4.87 14.41 18.28
N ALA A 175 3.99 13.92 17.40
CA ALA A 175 2.95 12.96 17.81
C ALA A 175 3.53 11.63 18.30
N ARG A 176 4.55 11.09 17.60
CA ARG A 176 5.22 9.85 18.02
C ARG A 176 5.89 10.00 19.38
N LYS A 177 6.50 11.15 19.67
CA LYS A 177 7.11 11.42 20.98
C LYS A 177 6.05 11.34 22.07
N VAL A 178 4.93 12.04 21.93
CA VAL A 178 3.80 11.97 22.87
C VAL A 178 3.29 10.54 23.06
N TRP A 179 3.18 9.77 21.98
CA TRP A 179 2.77 8.36 22.06
C TRP A 179 3.80 7.49 22.77
N LYS A 180 5.08 7.62 22.42
CA LYS A 180 6.18 6.89 23.08
C LYS A 180 6.17 7.21 24.57
N ASP A 181 6.13 8.49 24.95
CA ASP A 181 6.12 8.93 26.34
C ASP A 181 4.87 8.43 27.09
N PHE A 182 3.73 8.36 26.42
CA PHE A 182 2.53 7.73 26.98
C PHE A 182 2.78 6.23 27.24
N PHE A 183 3.24 5.47 26.26
CA PHE A 183 3.47 4.03 26.42
C PHE A 183 4.60 3.72 27.41
N HIS A 184 5.68 4.50 27.44
CA HIS A 184 6.73 4.39 28.45
C HIS A 184 6.16 4.59 29.85
N ARG A 185 5.40 5.67 30.09
CA ARG A 185 4.75 5.89 31.38
C ARG A 185 3.80 4.76 31.78
N GLN A 186 3.03 4.22 30.84
CA GLN A 186 2.15 3.07 31.12
C GLN A 186 2.94 1.80 31.43
N ASN A 187 4.06 1.57 30.73
CA ASN A 187 4.97 0.46 30.99
C ASN A 187 5.64 0.59 32.37
N ASP A 188 6.12 1.79 32.72
CA ASP A 188 6.76 2.06 34.01
C ASP A 188 5.78 1.89 35.16
N LEU A 189 4.56 2.44 35.02
CA LEU A 189 3.47 2.20 35.97
C LEU A 189 3.14 0.71 36.09
N TYR A 190 3.11 -0.04 34.98
CA TYR A 190 2.87 -1.47 35.07
C TYR A 190 4.02 -2.23 35.74
N ARG A 191 5.27 -1.81 35.52
CA ARG A 191 6.45 -2.40 36.15
C ARG A 191 6.49 -2.19 37.66
N THR A 192 5.85 -1.16 38.21
CA THR A 192 5.71 -1.05 39.68
C THR A 192 4.82 -2.16 40.27
N TYR A 193 3.94 -2.76 39.46
CA TYR A 193 3.08 -3.87 39.85
C TYR A 193 3.67 -5.24 39.43
N ASN A 194 4.30 -5.32 38.25
CA ASN A 194 4.98 -6.52 37.75
C ASN A 194 6.39 -6.15 37.23
N PRO A 195 7.42 -6.17 38.10
CA PRO A 195 8.76 -5.67 37.78
C PRO A 195 9.46 -6.36 36.61
N GLN A 196 9.08 -7.60 36.30
CA GLN A 196 9.67 -8.40 35.21
C GLN A 196 8.96 -8.19 33.86
N ALA A 197 7.92 -7.36 33.82
CA ALA A 197 7.17 -7.13 32.59
C ALA A 197 7.94 -6.29 31.57
N GLU A 198 8.15 -6.84 30.37
CA GLU A 198 8.76 -6.10 29.26
C GLU A 198 7.89 -4.92 28.80
N LYS A 199 6.56 -5.12 28.78
CA LYS A 199 5.56 -4.11 28.37
C LYS A 199 4.27 -4.26 29.18
N ALA A 200 3.57 -3.14 29.36
CA ALA A 200 2.21 -3.13 29.87
C ALA A 200 1.26 -3.79 28.86
N PRO A 201 0.39 -4.72 29.30
CA PRO A 201 -0.65 -5.26 28.46
C PRO A 201 -1.62 -4.16 27.96
N ALA A 202 -1.96 -4.19 26.67
CA ALA A 202 -2.74 -3.13 26.03
C ALA A 202 -4.12 -2.88 26.66
N TYR A 203 -4.74 -3.90 27.27
CA TYR A 203 -6.03 -3.74 27.95
C TYR A 203 -5.96 -2.82 29.17
N ILE A 204 -4.78 -2.59 29.75
CA ILE A 204 -4.62 -1.74 30.93
C ILE A 204 -4.93 -0.30 30.57
N TYR A 205 -4.36 0.17 29.46
CA TYR A 205 -4.41 1.55 29.00
C TYR A 205 -5.25 1.73 27.72
N ALA A 206 -6.03 0.73 27.32
CA ALA A 206 -6.74 0.72 26.03
C ALA A 206 -7.69 1.91 25.86
N GLN A 207 -8.32 2.38 26.94
CA GLN A 207 -9.24 3.51 26.90
C GLN A 207 -8.46 4.82 26.74
N GLU A 208 -7.42 5.01 27.53
CA GLU A 208 -6.54 6.18 27.52
C GLU A 208 -5.81 6.31 26.19
N ALA A 209 -5.32 5.19 25.63
CA ALA A 209 -4.76 5.14 24.29
C ALA A 209 -5.81 5.52 23.24
N ARG A 210 -7.03 4.96 23.32
CA ARG A 210 -8.11 5.31 22.39
C ARG A 210 -8.45 6.81 22.44
N GLU A 211 -8.50 7.40 23.62
CA GLU A 211 -8.72 8.84 23.80
C GLU A 211 -7.55 9.66 23.22
N LEU A 212 -6.30 9.23 23.46
CA LEU A 212 -5.09 9.82 22.88
C LEU A 212 -5.07 9.77 21.34
N TYR A 213 -5.62 8.71 20.74
CA TYR A 213 -5.74 8.59 19.28
C TYR A 213 -6.92 9.38 18.71
N GLN A 214 -8.10 9.33 19.35
CA GLN A 214 -9.36 9.85 18.78
C GLN A 214 -9.55 11.35 18.97
N LYS A 215 -9.15 11.94 20.11
CA LYS A 215 -9.39 13.36 20.39
C LYS A 215 -8.25 14.28 19.94
N ASN A 216 -7.09 13.71 19.65
CA ASN A 216 -5.87 14.40 20.01
C ASN A 216 -4.81 14.45 18.90
N MET A 217 -4.92 13.68 17.82
CA MET A 217 -3.95 13.78 16.72
C MET A 217 -3.98 15.15 16.03
N THR A 218 -5.16 15.65 15.65
CA THR A 218 -5.34 16.99 15.06
C THR A 218 -4.91 18.10 16.04
N PHE A 219 -5.15 17.90 17.34
CA PHE A 219 -4.76 18.84 18.40
C PHE A 219 -3.24 18.85 18.65
N PHE A 220 -2.62 17.68 18.85
CA PHE A 220 -1.18 17.55 19.11
C PHE A 220 -0.33 17.94 17.92
N LEU A 221 -0.81 17.66 16.70
CA LEU A 221 -0.14 18.08 15.49
C LEU A 221 -0.45 19.54 15.15
N GLN A 222 -1.41 20.20 15.81
CA GLN A 222 -1.89 21.55 15.45
C GLN A 222 -2.18 21.72 13.95
N VAL A 223 -2.64 20.65 13.30
CA VAL A 223 -2.92 20.59 11.85
C VAL A 223 -4.34 20.09 11.63
N ASP A 224 -5.03 20.60 10.62
CA ASP A 224 -6.40 20.21 10.29
C ASP A 224 -6.48 18.80 9.71
N TYR A 225 -5.53 18.45 8.84
CA TYR A 225 -5.50 17.15 8.21
C TYR A 225 -4.08 16.62 8.16
N TYR A 226 -3.95 15.32 8.36
CA TYR A 226 -2.71 14.57 8.25
C TYR A 226 -2.92 13.35 7.37
N ARG A 227 -2.01 13.13 6.41
CA ARG A 227 -2.07 12.00 5.48
C ARG A 227 -0.71 11.32 5.39
N VAL A 228 -0.74 10.00 5.19
CA VAL A 228 0.43 9.18 4.98
C VAL A 228 0.25 8.36 3.71
N ALA A 229 1.21 8.45 2.80
CA ALA A 229 1.37 7.52 1.70
C ALA A 229 2.43 6.49 2.08
N LYS A 230 2.18 5.22 1.77
CA LYS A 230 3.14 4.13 1.96
C LYS A 230 3.55 3.61 0.59
N ARG A 231 4.82 3.25 0.43
CA ARG A 231 5.32 2.62 -0.79
C ARG A 231 4.50 1.37 -1.10
N THR A 232 4.16 1.19 -2.37
CA THR A 232 3.62 -0.07 -2.85
C THR A 232 4.77 -1.02 -3.15
N ILE A 233 4.75 -2.22 -2.59
CA ILE A 233 5.76 -3.23 -2.89
C ILE A 233 5.12 -4.26 -3.81
N THR A 234 5.76 -4.47 -4.94
CA THR A 234 5.39 -5.52 -5.89
C THR A 234 6.03 -6.83 -5.47
N ASN A 235 5.24 -7.91 -5.53
CA ASN A 235 5.70 -9.27 -5.35
C ASN A 235 6.24 -9.80 -6.69
N ASP A 236 7.35 -10.54 -6.66
CA ASP A 236 7.99 -11.14 -7.85
C ASP A 236 7.01 -11.96 -8.70
N ASN A 237 5.98 -12.54 -8.07
CA ASN A 237 4.88 -13.24 -8.74
C ASN A 237 4.23 -12.41 -9.86
N LEU A 238 4.13 -11.08 -9.70
CA LEU A 238 3.50 -10.21 -10.70
C LEU A 238 4.29 -10.24 -12.01
N LEU A 239 5.60 -10.00 -11.94
CA LEU A 239 6.46 -9.98 -13.10
C LEU A 239 6.62 -11.38 -13.70
N ALA A 240 6.70 -12.41 -12.84
CA ALA A 240 6.75 -13.81 -13.27
C ALA A 240 5.53 -14.21 -14.09
N ASP A 241 4.32 -13.85 -13.65
CA ASP A 241 3.09 -14.19 -14.38
C ASP A 241 2.90 -13.35 -15.66
N ILE A 242 3.34 -12.08 -15.67
CA ILE A 242 3.38 -11.27 -16.91
C ILE A 242 4.27 -11.94 -17.96
N ASN A 243 5.47 -12.36 -17.55
CA ASN A 243 6.43 -13.00 -18.45
C ASN A 243 5.93 -14.37 -18.91
N TYR A 244 5.37 -15.17 -17.99
CA TYR A 244 4.75 -16.45 -18.31
C TYR A 244 3.62 -16.30 -19.34
N ALA A 245 2.75 -15.29 -19.16
CA ALA A 245 1.65 -15.05 -20.07
C ALA A 245 2.14 -14.75 -21.49
N ARG A 246 3.15 -13.88 -21.60
CA ARG A 246 3.76 -13.51 -22.88
C ARG A 246 4.41 -14.72 -23.55
N SER A 247 5.34 -15.39 -22.87
CA SER A 247 6.13 -16.47 -23.47
C SER A 247 5.22 -17.62 -23.89
N THR A 248 4.35 -18.07 -22.99
CA THR A 248 3.47 -19.22 -23.23
C THR A 248 2.48 -18.92 -24.35
N PHE A 249 1.90 -17.72 -24.40
CA PHE A 249 1.01 -17.40 -25.51
C PHE A 249 1.74 -17.35 -26.84
N LEU A 250 2.90 -16.70 -26.91
CA LEU A 250 3.63 -16.59 -28.19
C LEU A 250 4.12 -17.95 -28.70
N GLU A 251 4.37 -18.91 -27.79
CA GLU A 251 4.74 -20.29 -28.15
C GLU A 251 3.54 -21.14 -28.56
N THR A 252 2.40 -21.01 -27.88
CA THR A 252 1.26 -21.94 -28.02
C THR A 252 0.11 -21.38 -28.84
N LEU A 253 0.02 -20.05 -28.95
CA LEU A 253 -1.12 -19.30 -29.47
C LEU A 253 -2.45 -19.63 -28.77
N ASP A 254 -2.39 -20.09 -27.51
CA ASP A 254 -3.53 -20.52 -26.72
C ASP A 254 -3.64 -19.76 -25.39
N MET A 255 -4.49 -18.72 -25.37
CA MET A 255 -4.79 -17.97 -24.15
C MET A 255 -5.57 -18.79 -23.10
N GLY A 256 -6.21 -19.89 -23.50
CA GLY A 256 -6.90 -20.78 -22.57
C GLY A 256 -5.92 -21.46 -21.62
N ILE A 257 -4.79 -21.95 -22.14
CA ILE A 257 -3.70 -22.52 -21.33
C ILE A 257 -3.14 -21.47 -20.37
N VAL A 258 -2.82 -20.29 -20.90
CA VAL A 258 -2.26 -19.18 -20.12
C VAL A 258 -3.15 -18.79 -18.95
N ARG A 259 -4.45 -18.57 -19.20
CA ARG A 259 -5.39 -18.15 -18.15
C ARG A 259 -5.62 -19.24 -17.10
N LYS A 260 -5.69 -20.51 -17.52
CA LYS A 260 -5.86 -21.63 -16.60
C LYS A 260 -4.70 -21.74 -15.63
N GLU A 261 -3.47 -21.64 -16.12
CA GLU A 261 -2.28 -21.70 -15.27
C GLU A 261 -2.16 -20.47 -14.38
N ILE A 262 -2.41 -19.26 -14.88
CA ILE A 262 -2.41 -18.04 -14.05
C ILE A 262 -3.47 -18.15 -12.93
N ALA A 263 -4.68 -18.62 -13.24
CA ALA A 263 -5.71 -18.80 -12.22
C ALA A 263 -5.26 -19.78 -11.12
N LYS A 264 -4.64 -20.90 -11.50
CA LYS A 264 -4.06 -21.87 -10.56
C LYS A 264 -2.98 -21.23 -9.67
N ARG A 265 -2.03 -20.52 -10.26
CA ARG A 265 -0.97 -19.82 -9.51
C ARG A 265 -1.54 -18.78 -8.54
N GLN A 266 -2.55 -18.03 -8.98
CA GLN A 266 -3.25 -17.07 -8.13
C GLN A 266 -3.94 -17.75 -6.94
N GLU A 267 -4.47 -18.96 -7.09
CA GLU A 267 -5.02 -19.75 -5.99
C GLU A 267 -3.93 -20.18 -5.00
N GLU A 268 -2.77 -20.61 -5.50
CA GLU A 268 -1.62 -20.98 -4.67
C GLU A 268 -1.09 -19.79 -3.85
N TYR A 269 -1.00 -18.60 -4.47
CA TYR A 269 -0.59 -17.37 -3.77
C TYR A 269 -1.58 -16.98 -2.68
N MET A 270 -2.87 -17.18 -2.92
CA MET A 270 -3.92 -16.93 -1.94
C MET A 270 -3.86 -17.90 -0.77
N ALA A 271 -3.66 -19.19 -1.04
CA ALA A 271 -3.48 -20.18 0.01
C ALA A 271 -2.26 -19.85 0.89
N GLU A 272 -1.15 -19.40 0.30
CA GLU A 272 0.03 -18.97 1.05
C GLU A 272 -0.22 -17.71 1.91
N LYS A 273 -0.94 -16.73 1.35
CA LYS A 273 -1.38 -15.57 2.12
C LYS A 273 -2.27 -15.97 3.30
N GLU A 274 -3.26 -16.84 3.08
CA GLU A 274 -4.15 -17.31 4.14
C GLU A 274 -3.41 -18.10 5.23
N ARG A 275 -2.41 -18.92 4.86
CA ARG A 275 -1.53 -19.60 5.83
C ARG A 275 -0.81 -18.61 6.73
N ARG A 276 -0.19 -17.57 6.13
CA ARG A 276 0.52 -16.52 6.88
C ARG A 276 -0.42 -15.73 7.78
N ASP A 277 -1.57 -15.31 7.26
CA ASP A 277 -2.58 -14.56 8.02
C ASP A 277 -3.14 -15.40 9.18
N SER A 278 -3.35 -16.70 8.97
CA SER A 278 -3.86 -17.63 9.98
C SER A 278 -2.81 -17.95 11.06
N ALA A 279 -1.54 -18.06 10.69
CA ALA A 279 -0.45 -18.18 11.66
C ALA A 279 -0.37 -16.91 12.54
N HIS A 280 -0.46 -15.73 11.93
CA HIS A 280 -0.47 -14.47 12.66
C HIS A 280 -1.70 -14.34 13.59
N LYS A 281 -2.90 -14.72 13.12
CA LYS A 281 -4.10 -14.74 13.97
C LYS A 281 -3.97 -15.70 15.14
N ARG A 282 -3.43 -16.91 14.93
CA ARG A 282 -3.19 -17.88 16.01
C ARG A 282 -2.23 -17.32 17.06
N TYR A 283 -1.13 -16.72 16.63
CA TYR A 283 -0.21 -16.01 17.51
C TYR A 283 -0.92 -14.91 18.33
N LEU A 284 -1.78 -14.11 17.69
CA LEU A 284 -2.57 -13.09 18.40
C LEU A 284 -3.59 -13.69 19.38
N GLU A 285 -4.16 -14.85 19.07
CA GLU A 285 -5.13 -15.52 19.95
C GLU A 285 -4.46 -16.19 21.13
N GLU A 286 -3.28 -16.78 20.96
CA GLU A 286 -2.42 -17.27 22.04
C GLU A 286 -2.05 -16.14 23.02
N ILE A 287 -1.75 -14.95 22.49
CA ILE A 287 -1.55 -13.76 23.33
C ILE A 287 -2.83 -13.42 24.12
N LYS A 288 -4.02 -13.60 23.54
CA LYS A 288 -5.29 -13.31 24.23
C LYS A 288 -5.66 -14.35 25.26
N THR A 289 -5.43 -15.64 25.03
CA THR A 289 -5.76 -16.70 26.00
C THR A 289 -4.85 -16.65 27.22
N GLN A 290 -3.67 -16.05 27.09
CA GLN A 290 -2.78 -15.71 28.21
C GLN A 290 -3.20 -14.43 28.95
N MET A 291 -4.30 -13.76 28.56
CA MET A 291 -4.77 -12.55 29.24
C MET A 291 -5.54 -12.88 30.53
N PRO A 292 -5.34 -12.11 31.61
CA PRO A 292 -6.14 -12.25 32.83
C PRO A 292 -7.64 -12.02 32.58
N SER A 293 -8.47 -12.59 33.45
CA SER A 293 -9.93 -12.44 33.45
C SER A 293 -10.36 -10.97 33.57
N ARG A 294 -11.64 -10.67 33.29
CA ARG A 294 -12.14 -9.28 33.34
C ARG A 294 -11.99 -8.64 34.73
N ASP A 295 -12.20 -9.43 35.78
CA ASP A 295 -12.13 -8.95 37.16
C ASP A 295 -10.68 -8.78 37.62
N GLU A 296 -9.78 -9.69 37.25
CA GLU A 296 -8.33 -9.52 37.46
C GLU A 296 -7.80 -8.28 36.73
N ARG A 297 -8.24 -8.05 35.49
CA ARG A 297 -7.87 -6.84 34.74
C ARG A 297 -8.37 -5.56 35.41
N LYS A 298 -9.54 -5.59 36.04
CA LYS A 298 -10.09 -4.45 36.79
C LYS A 298 -9.31 -4.21 38.08
N ALA A 299 -9.01 -5.26 38.83
CA ALA A 299 -8.22 -5.18 40.07
C ALA A 299 -6.82 -4.59 39.79
N ILE A 300 -6.12 -5.11 38.76
CA ILE A 300 -4.82 -4.58 38.33
C ILE A 300 -4.93 -3.09 37.96
N ARG A 301 -5.96 -2.69 37.20
CA ARG A 301 -6.15 -1.29 36.81
C ARG A 301 -6.42 -0.38 38.03
N ASP A 302 -7.23 -0.83 38.98
CA ASP A 302 -7.56 -0.05 40.17
C ASP A 302 -6.34 0.08 41.10
N GLU A 303 -5.50 -0.94 41.18
CA GLU A 303 -4.22 -0.91 41.92
C GLU A 303 -3.20 0.04 41.27
N LEU A 304 -3.07 0.00 39.94
CA LEU A 304 -2.24 0.95 39.20
C LEU A 304 -2.71 2.40 39.37
N LYS A 305 -4.02 2.64 39.45
CA LYS A 305 -4.58 3.97 39.74
C LYS A 305 -4.25 4.45 41.15
N LYS A 306 -4.21 3.54 42.14
CA LYS A 306 -3.78 3.85 43.51
C LYS A 306 -2.28 4.16 43.58
N ILE A 307 -1.46 3.40 42.85
CA ILE A 307 -0.02 3.67 42.72
C ILE A 307 0.19 5.04 42.05
N ALA A 308 -0.45 5.30 40.90
CA ALA A 308 -0.35 6.59 40.21
C ALA A 308 -0.80 7.80 41.07
N SER A 309 -1.83 7.63 41.89
CA SER A 309 -2.31 8.69 42.81
C SER A 309 -1.43 8.88 44.04
N SER A 310 -0.73 7.85 44.52
CA SER A 310 0.27 7.97 45.59
C SER A 310 1.62 8.53 45.10
N THR A 311 2.07 8.19 43.89
CA THR A 311 3.27 8.76 43.28
C THR A 311 3.08 10.22 42.83
N SER A 312 1.90 10.59 42.34
CA SER A 312 1.57 12.00 42.02
C SER A 312 1.39 12.89 43.26
N PHE A 313 1.09 12.30 44.43
CA PHE A 313 1.13 13.00 45.72
C PHE A 313 2.57 13.30 46.15
N GLN A 314 3.56 12.47 45.79
CA GLN A 314 4.99 12.75 46.02
C GLN A 314 5.55 13.80 45.04
N GLN A 315 5.11 13.85 43.78
CA GLN A 315 5.54 14.89 42.82
C GLN A 315 4.93 16.28 43.10
N ARG A 316 3.81 16.37 43.83
CA ARG A 316 3.23 17.67 44.23
C ARG A 316 4.03 18.42 45.30
N ASN A 317 4.99 17.77 45.95
CA ASN A 317 5.86 18.36 46.97
C ASN A 317 7.27 18.73 46.45
N MET A 318 7.42 19.08 45.17
CA MET A 318 8.62 19.79 44.73
C MET A 318 8.56 21.25 45.22
N THR A 319 9.59 21.69 45.93
CA THR A 319 9.76 23.11 46.27
C THR A 319 9.95 23.94 44.99
N GLN A 320 9.65 25.24 45.05
CA GLN A 320 9.77 26.13 43.88
C GLN A 320 11.18 26.09 43.25
N ALA A 321 12.23 26.04 44.07
CA ALA A 321 13.61 25.91 43.60
C ALA A 321 13.88 24.59 42.84
N GLN A 322 13.21 23.49 43.20
CA GLN A 322 13.36 22.21 42.49
C GLN A 322 12.60 22.19 41.16
N ARG A 323 11.50 22.95 41.03
CA ARG A 323 10.83 23.15 39.74
C ARG A 323 11.66 24.02 38.82
N GLU A 324 12.21 25.11 39.35
CA GLU A 324 13.09 26.01 38.59
C GLU A 324 14.37 25.28 38.12
N GLU A 325 14.95 24.39 38.94
CA GLU A 325 16.10 23.56 38.53
C GLU A 325 15.71 22.51 37.48
N LEU A 326 14.54 21.87 37.59
CA LEU A 326 14.06 20.91 36.59
C LEU A 326 13.74 21.59 35.26
N ASP A 327 13.14 22.77 35.29
CA ASP A 327 12.87 23.57 34.10
C ASP A 327 14.19 24.00 33.44
N ARG A 328 15.20 24.41 34.24
CA ARG A 328 16.54 24.75 33.72
C ARG A 328 17.24 23.54 33.08
N VAL A 329 17.19 22.36 33.70
CA VAL A 329 17.79 21.12 33.16
C VAL A 329 17.07 20.68 31.88
N MET A 330 15.75 20.85 31.82
CA MET A 330 14.96 20.54 30.61
C MET A 330 15.27 21.52 29.47
N GLU A 331 15.48 22.81 29.76
CA GLU A 331 15.97 23.81 28.80
C GLU A 331 17.39 23.47 28.32
N GLU A 332 18.31 23.10 29.22
CA GLU A 332 19.68 22.68 28.88
C GLU A 332 19.71 21.45 27.96
N ILE A 333 18.86 20.45 28.23
CA ILE A 333 18.73 19.26 27.37
C ILE A 333 18.14 19.64 26.00
N LEU A 334 17.20 20.58 25.96
CA LEU A 334 16.61 21.11 24.73
C LEU A 334 17.65 21.85 23.88
N ASP A 335 18.44 22.72 24.49
CA ASP A 335 19.47 23.49 23.81
C ASP A 335 20.61 22.59 23.29
N ARG A 336 21.02 21.58 24.07
CA ARG A 336 21.96 20.54 23.61
C ARG A 336 21.43 19.76 22.40
N THR A 337 20.15 19.39 22.44
CA THR A 337 19.53 18.66 21.32
C THR A 337 19.41 19.55 20.08
N ILE A 338 19.18 20.86 20.25
CA ILE A 338 19.14 21.84 19.15
C ILE A 338 20.54 22.06 18.54
N GLU A 339 21.59 22.11 19.37
CA GLU A 339 22.97 22.21 18.89
C GLU A 339 23.45 20.93 18.18
N GLU A 340 23.12 19.74 18.71
CA GLU A 340 23.44 18.46 18.07
C GLU A 340 22.74 18.29 16.72
N VAL A 341 21.48 18.74 16.60
CA VAL A 341 20.75 18.73 15.33
C VAL A 341 21.33 19.75 14.33
N LYS A 342 21.78 20.92 14.78
CA LYS A 342 22.45 21.91 13.91
C LYS A 342 23.86 21.49 13.49
N ALA A 343 24.59 20.77 14.34
CA ALA A 343 25.91 20.22 14.02
C ALA A 343 25.82 19.11 12.96
N LEU A 344 24.76 18.29 13.02
CA LEU A 344 24.47 17.27 11.99
C LEU A 344 24.02 17.86 10.64
N ASP A 345 23.49 19.09 10.62
CA ASP A 345 23.19 19.86 9.39
C ASP A 345 24.39 20.70 8.90
N GLY A 346 25.47 20.79 9.67
CA GLY A 346 26.67 21.59 9.37
C GLY A 346 27.89 20.77 8.93
N GLU A 347 27.81 19.44 8.94
CA GLU A 347 28.79 18.54 8.33
C GLU A 347 28.28 18.07 6.95
N GLU A 348 28.22 19.01 6.00
CA GLU A 348 28.39 18.75 4.56
C GLU A 348 29.69 19.40 4.06
#